data_AF-A0A5B8UHF3-F1
#
_entry.id   AF-A0A5B8UHF3-F1
#
_cell.length_a   1.000
_cell.length_b   1.000
_cell.length_c   1.000
_cell.angle_alpha   90.00
_cell.angle_beta   90.00
_cell.angle_gamma   90.00
#
_symmetry.space_group_name_H-M   'P 1'
#
loop_
_entity.id
_entity.type
_entity.pdbx_description
1 polymer ?
#
loop_
_entity_poly.entity_id
_entity_poly.type
_entity_poly.pdbx_seq_one_letter_code
_entity_poly.pdbx_strand_id
1 'polypeptide(L)'
;MNEEKKPIKRSKELTPLSKEHHEGLLFGWKIKQGLKNGTDHALIARYIQWFWDNDLQMHFRKEEAILAPHLSGGNEWVQRMFADHAAIKVLVEQCAKTIDENSFIKLADAVHDHIRFEERILFPYAEKEIPAETLAAMFEELNKIDKKATWEDEFWMRK
;
A
#
# COMPACT_ATOMS: atom_id res chain seq x y z
N MET A 1 -20.67 15.45 -7.48
CA MET A 1 -20.00 16.35 -6.51
C MET A 1 -18.57 15.87 -6.34
N ASN A 2 -17.61 16.59 -6.91
CA ASN A 2 -16.20 16.38 -6.60
C ASN A 2 -15.95 16.97 -5.22
N GLU A 3 -15.96 16.13 -4.19
CA GLU A 3 -15.32 16.52 -2.93
C GLU A 3 -13.82 16.59 -3.20
N GLU A 4 -13.28 17.81 -3.25
CA GLU A 4 -11.85 18.04 -3.19
C GLU A 4 -11.30 17.35 -1.94
N LYS A 5 -10.62 16.21 -2.16
CA LYS A 5 -10.03 15.39 -1.11
C LYS A 5 -8.90 16.19 -0.46
N LYS A 6 -9.19 16.90 0.64
CA LYS A 6 -8.14 17.41 1.53
C LYS A 6 -7.23 16.23 1.90
N PRO A 7 -5.90 16.38 1.83
CA PRO A 7 -4.98 15.39 2.35
C PRO A 7 -5.36 15.10 3.80
N ILE A 8 -5.61 13.82 4.13
CA ILE A 8 -5.88 13.46 5.51
C ILE A 8 -4.56 13.62 6.26
N LYS A 9 -4.52 14.59 7.18
CA LYS A 9 -3.34 14.82 7.99
C LYS A 9 -3.35 13.83 9.15
N ARG A 10 -2.36 12.96 9.21
CA ARG A 10 -2.17 11.98 10.28
C ARG A 10 -1.52 12.59 11.50
N SER A 11 -1.67 11.88 12.62
CA SER A 11 -0.74 11.95 13.73
C SER A 11 0.71 11.81 13.23
N LYS A 12 1.65 12.42 13.96
CA LYS A 12 3.07 12.34 13.61
C LYS A 12 3.52 10.88 13.57
N GLU A 13 2.95 10.08 14.45
CA GLU A 13 3.30 8.71 14.78
C GLU A 13 2.94 7.72 13.66
N LEU A 14 1.80 7.89 12.99
CA LEU A 14 1.40 7.06 11.83
C LEU A 14 1.84 7.65 10.47
N THR A 15 2.40 8.86 10.47
CA THR A 15 2.90 9.50 9.24
C THR A 15 3.89 8.63 8.44
N PRO A 16 4.79 7.82 9.03
CA PRO A 16 5.68 6.95 8.26
C PRO A 16 4.93 5.97 7.35
N LEU A 17 3.89 5.28 7.87
CA LEU A 17 3.05 4.37 7.09
C LEU A 17 2.28 5.12 6.00
N SER A 18 1.67 6.26 6.35
CA SER A 18 0.95 7.08 5.38
C SER A 18 1.84 7.70 4.29
N LYS A 19 3.13 7.88 4.54
CA LYS A 19 4.09 8.28 3.48
C LYS A 19 4.29 7.14 2.48
N GLU A 20 4.37 5.90 2.95
CA GLU A 20 4.51 4.71 2.09
C GLU A 20 3.25 4.49 1.23
N HIS A 21 2.06 4.84 1.73
CA HIS A 21 0.83 4.85 0.93
C HIS A 21 0.91 5.73 -0.32
N HIS A 22 1.70 6.80 -0.32
CA HIS A 22 1.89 7.60 -1.53
C HIS A 22 2.50 6.76 -2.66
N GLU A 23 3.51 5.96 -2.33
CA GLU A 23 4.15 5.05 -3.30
C GLU A 23 3.20 3.95 -3.75
N GLY A 24 2.38 3.40 -2.85
CA GLY A 24 1.34 2.42 -3.21
C GLY A 24 0.26 2.99 -4.15
N LEU A 25 -0.13 4.24 -3.97
CA LEU A 25 -1.04 4.94 -4.88
C LEU A 25 -0.38 5.22 -6.24
N LEU A 26 0.89 5.65 -6.25
CA LEU A 26 1.67 5.81 -7.48
C LEU A 26 1.84 4.48 -8.20
N PHE A 27 2.05 3.38 -7.48
CA PHE A 27 2.12 2.03 -8.04
C PHE A 27 0.88 1.69 -8.87
N GLY A 28 -0.32 1.83 -8.29
CA GLY A 28 -1.57 1.57 -9.01
C GLY A 28 -1.78 2.53 -10.19
N TRP A 29 -1.38 3.79 -10.04
CA TRP A 29 -1.44 4.77 -11.13
C TRP A 29 -0.48 4.41 -12.29
N LYS A 30 0.78 4.05 -11.99
CA LYS A 30 1.81 3.68 -12.97
C LYS A 30 1.36 2.49 -13.82
N ILE A 31 0.80 1.45 -13.19
CA ILE A 31 0.21 0.29 -13.89
C ILE A 31 -0.86 0.75 -14.89
N LYS A 32 -1.83 1.54 -14.43
CA LYS A 32 -2.94 2.02 -15.27
C LYS A 32 -2.45 2.93 -16.41
N GLN A 33 -1.42 3.74 -16.19
CA GLN A 33 -0.81 4.53 -17.27
C GLN A 33 -0.05 3.66 -18.27
N GLY A 34 0.71 2.67 -17.80
CA GLY A 34 1.40 1.73 -18.68
C GLY A 34 0.45 1.02 -19.64
N LEU A 35 -0.66 0.52 -19.12
CA LEU A 35 -1.73 -0.08 -19.93
C LEU A 35 -2.27 0.90 -20.97
N LYS A 36 -2.59 2.14 -20.56
CA LYS A 36 -3.06 3.19 -21.49
C LYS A 36 -2.04 3.56 -22.56
N ASN A 37 -0.75 3.46 -22.25
CA ASN A 37 0.33 3.73 -23.20
C ASN A 37 0.60 2.54 -24.14
N GLY A 38 -0.12 1.42 -24.00
CA GLY A 38 0.14 0.20 -24.79
C GLY A 38 1.46 -0.48 -24.43
N THR A 39 1.92 -0.29 -23.18
CA THR A 39 3.16 -0.92 -22.68
C THR A 39 3.05 -2.43 -22.75
N ASP A 40 4.16 -3.10 -23.08
CA ASP A 40 4.25 -4.55 -22.98
C ASP A 40 3.86 -5.02 -21.56
N HIS A 41 2.83 -5.87 -21.50
CA HIS A 41 2.36 -6.41 -20.25
C HIS A 41 3.44 -7.19 -19.47
N ALA A 42 4.43 -7.78 -20.14
CA ALA A 42 5.57 -8.41 -19.47
C ALA A 42 6.43 -7.40 -18.71
N LEU A 43 6.57 -6.16 -19.22
CA LEU A 43 7.26 -5.08 -18.50
C LEU A 43 6.46 -4.64 -17.27
N ILE A 44 5.13 -4.52 -17.40
CA ILE A 44 4.25 -4.20 -16.26
C ILE A 44 4.32 -5.30 -15.19
N ALA A 45 4.30 -6.58 -15.58
CA ALA A 45 4.41 -7.71 -14.65
C ALA A 45 5.73 -7.69 -13.87
N ARG A 46 6.86 -7.40 -14.54
CA ARG A 46 8.17 -7.25 -13.86
C ARG A 46 8.17 -6.07 -12.88
N TYR A 47 7.56 -4.94 -13.25
CA TYR A 47 7.40 -3.82 -12.34
C TYR A 47 6.54 -4.18 -11.12
N ILE A 48 5.45 -4.93 -11.31
CA ILE A 48 4.60 -5.42 -10.23
C ILE A 48 5.40 -6.26 -9.23
N GLN A 49 6.12 -7.25 -9.73
CA GLN A 49 6.95 -8.11 -8.89
C GLN A 49 8.04 -7.32 -8.16
N TRP A 50 8.71 -6.41 -8.87
CA TRP A 50 9.74 -5.56 -8.28
C TRP A 50 9.18 -4.69 -7.15
N PHE A 51 8.04 -4.02 -7.36
CA PHE A 51 7.45 -3.15 -6.33
C PHE A 51 6.98 -3.95 -5.12
N TRP A 52 6.46 -5.15 -5.34
CA TRP A 52 6.12 -6.06 -4.25
C TRP A 52 7.34 -6.41 -3.39
N ASP A 53 8.44 -6.82 -4.01
CA ASP A 53 9.65 -7.27 -3.31
C ASP A 53 10.42 -6.14 -2.61
N ASN A 54 10.30 -4.89 -3.09
CA ASN A 54 11.08 -3.75 -2.61
C ASN A 54 10.30 -2.78 -1.70
N ASP A 55 8.98 -2.69 -1.83
CA ASP A 55 8.17 -1.72 -1.08
C ASP A 55 6.94 -2.39 -0.43
N LEU A 56 5.99 -2.88 -1.22
CA LEU A 56 4.65 -3.22 -0.72
C LEU A 56 4.64 -4.35 0.33
N GLN A 57 5.47 -5.38 0.16
CA GLN A 57 5.55 -6.48 1.13
C GLN A 57 6.10 -6.00 2.48
N MET A 58 7.11 -5.12 2.47
CA MET A 58 7.70 -4.59 3.70
C MET A 58 6.71 -3.69 4.43
N HIS A 59 5.99 -2.85 3.69
CA HIS A 59 4.94 -2.00 4.21
C HIS A 59 3.89 -2.81 4.98
N PHE A 60 3.32 -3.86 4.38
CA PHE A 60 2.37 -4.75 5.06
C PHE A 60 2.96 -5.39 6.32
N ARG A 61 4.21 -5.84 6.26
CA ARG A 61 4.88 -6.40 7.45
C ARG A 61 5.00 -5.41 8.60
N LYS A 62 5.24 -4.12 8.31
CA LYS A 62 5.27 -3.09 9.36
C LYS A 62 3.91 -2.94 10.02
N GLU A 63 2.84 -2.90 9.23
CA GLU A 63 1.48 -2.80 9.77
C GLU A 63 1.12 -4.02 10.61
N GLU A 64 1.41 -5.22 10.10
CA GLU A 64 1.14 -6.47 10.80
C GLU A 64 1.98 -6.65 12.08
N ALA A 65 3.25 -6.24 12.07
CA ALA A 65 4.18 -6.49 13.18
C ALA A 65 4.25 -5.34 14.20
N ILE A 66 3.93 -4.11 13.80
CA ILE A 66 4.10 -2.91 14.64
C ILE A 66 2.74 -2.30 14.99
N LEU A 67 1.80 -2.18 14.03
CA LEU A 67 0.50 -1.55 14.29
C LEU A 67 -0.52 -2.53 14.89
N ALA A 68 -0.74 -3.66 14.23
CA ALA A 68 -1.77 -4.62 14.59
C ALA A 68 -1.67 -5.17 16.03
N PRO A 69 -0.49 -5.41 16.63
CA PRO A 69 -0.39 -5.94 18.00
C PRO A 69 -0.95 -5.02 19.07
N HIS A 70 -1.08 -3.71 18.79
CA HIS A 70 -1.62 -2.72 19.71
C HIS A 70 -3.13 -2.52 19.55
N LEU A 71 -3.74 -3.19 18.57
CA LEU A 71 -5.18 -3.17 18.34
C LEU A 71 -5.78 -4.49 18.84
N SER A 72 -7.04 -4.45 19.28
CA SER A 72 -7.70 -5.65 19.79
C SER A 72 -7.77 -6.74 18.70
N GLY A 73 -7.32 -7.96 19.00
CA GLY A 73 -7.23 -9.05 18.01
C GLY A 73 -8.57 -9.52 17.42
N GLY A 74 -9.69 -9.13 18.04
CA GLY A 74 -11.05 -9.34 17.53
C GLY A 74 -11.60 -8.19 16.69
N ASN A 75 -10.82 -7.13 16.46
CA ASN A 75 -11.27 -5.96 15.71
C ASN A 75 -11.46 -6.31 14.22
N GLU A 76 -12.64 -6.02 13.69
CA GLU A 76 -12.99 -6.30 12.28
C GLU A 76 -12.10 -5.55 11.27
N TRP A 77 -11.57 -4.38 11.62
CA TRP A 77 -10.71 -3.58 10.74
C TRP A 77 -9.30 -4.19 10.67
N VAL A 78 -8.78 -4.70 11.78
CA VAL A 78 -7.53 -5.47 11.78
C VAL A 78 -7.69 -6.75 10.95
N GLN A 79 -8.78 -7.49 11.13
CA GLN A 79 -9.06 -8.68 10.32
C GLN A 79 -9.16 -8.36 8.83
N ARG A 80 -9.82 -7.24 8.50
CA ARG A 80 -9.90 -6.76 7.12
C ARG A 80 -8.51 -6.42 6.56
N MET A 81 -7.66 -5.73 7.30
CA MET A 81 -6.29 -5.39 6.89
C MET A 81 -5.53 -6.66 6.47
N PHE A 82 -5.50 -7.69 7.33
CA PHE A 82 -4.86 -8.97 7.01
C PHE A 82 -5.50 -9.68 5.79
N ALA A 83 -6.84 -9.63 5.67
CA ALA A 83 -7.53 -10.22 4.53
C ALA A 83 -7.19 -9.50 3.21
N ASP A 84 -7.16 -8.16 3.23
CA ASP A 84 -6.78 -7.34 2.08
C ASP A 84 -5.31 -7.62 1.70
N HIS A 85 -4.38 -7.71 2.66
CA HIS A 85 -2.97 -8.07 2.42
C HIS A 85 -2.83 -9.44 1.73
N ALA A 86 -3.52 -10.45 2.25
CA ALA A 86 -3.49 -11.80 1.70
C ALA A 86 -4.05 -11.83 0.27
N ALA A 87 -5.16 -11.13 0.02
CA ALA A 87 -5.76 -11.02 -1.30
C ALA A 87 -4.84 -10.29 -2.31
N ILE A 88 -4.22 -9.18 -1.89
CA ILE A 88 -3.27 -8.42 -2.72
C ILE A 88 -2.05 -9.28 -3.05
N LYS A 89 -1.51 -10.03 -2.09
CA LYS A 89 -0.40 -10.97 -2.35
C LYS A 89 -0.77 -11.99 -3.43
N VAL A 90 -1.96 -12.60 -3.34
CA VAL A 90 -2.43 -13.55 -4.36
C VAL A 90 -2.55 -12.88 -5.74
N LEU A 91 -3.06 -11.65 -5.80
CA LEU A 91 -3.15 -10.89 -7.06
C LEU A 91 -1.77 -10.61 -7.65
N VAL A 92 -0.76 -10.24 -6.84
CA VAL A 92 0.63 -10.07 -7.29
C VAL A 92 1.16 -11.38 -7.88
N GLU A 93 0.99 -12.50 -7.19
CA GLU A 93 1.44 -13.81 -7.67
C GLU A 93 0.73 -14.25 -8.96
N GLN A 94 -0.54 -13.87 -9.14
CA GLN A 94 -1.29 -14.09 -10.37
C GLN A 94 -0.74 -13.24 -11.52
N CYS A 95 -0.47 -11.96 -11.29
CA CYS A 95 0.11 -11.06 -12.29
C CYS A 95 1.47 -11.53 -12.81
N ALA A 96 2.23 -12.29 -12.00
CA ALA A 96 3.49 -12.90 -12.42
C ALA A 96 3.32 -14.16 -13.29
N LYS A 97 2.19 -14.86 -13.16
CA LYS A 97 1.90 -16.13 -13.87
C LYS A 97 1.09 -15.93 -15.14
N THR A 98 0.10 -15.05 -15.08
CA THR A 98 -0.81 -14.72 -16.18
C THR A 98 -0.68 -13.25 -16.50
N ILE A 99 -0.18 -12.98 -17.71
CA ILE A 99 0.02 -11.64 -18.23
C ILE A 99 -1.31 -11.18 -18.83
N ASP A 100 -2.20 -10.65 -17.99
CA ASP A 100 -3.51 -10.16 -18.41
C ASP A 100 -3.84 -8.78 -17.81
N GLU A 101 -4.37 -7.90 -18.65
CA GLU A 101 -4.71 -6.51 -18.30
C GLU A 101 -5.70 -6.42 -17.13
N ASN A 102 -6.69 -7.31 -17.09
CA ASN A 102 -7.73 -7.28 -16.08
C ASN A 102 -7.17 -7.57 -14.68
N SER A 103 -6.24 -8.50 -14.55
CA SER A 103 -5.56 -8.78 -13.28
C SER A 103 -4.73 -7.60 -12.80
N PHE A 104 -4.04 -6.90 -13.72
CA PHE A 104 -3.26 -5.70 -13.37
C PHE A 104 -4.16 -4.57 -12.86
N ILE A 105 -5.31 -4.36 -13.50
CA ILE A 105 -6.30 -3.36 -13.05
C ILE A 105 -6.85 -3.74 -11.68
N LYS A 106 -7.24 -5.01 -11.49
CA LYS A 106 -7.74 -5.51 -10.20
C LYS A 106 -6.74 -5.32 -9.07
N LEU A 107 -5.46 -5.61 -9.30
CA LEU A 107 -4.40 -5.37 -8.33
C LEU A 107 -4.28 -3.87 -7.99
N ALA A 108 -4.24 -3.01 -9.00
CA ALA A 108 -4.14 -1.57 -8.81
C ALA A 108 -5.34 -0.99 -8.03
N ASP A 109 -6.54 -1.50 -8.28
CA ASP A 109 -7.75 -1.13 -7.54
C ASP A 109 -7.73 -1.66 -6.10
N ALA A 110 -7.34 -2.91 -5.90
CA ALA A 110 -7.24 -3.51 -4.57
C ALA A 110 -6.28 -2.75 -3.65
N VAL A 111 -5.08 -2.40 -4.14
CA VAL A 111 -4.11 -1.59 -3.38
C VAL A 111 -4.67 -0.21 -3.06
N HIS A 112 -5.31 0.45 -4.04
CA HIS A 112 -5.92 1.76 -3.81
C HIS A 112 -7.04 1.73 -2.76
N ASP A 113 -7.91 0.72 -2.81
CA ASP A 113 -9.05 0.59 -1.91
C ASP A 113 -8.64 0.19 -0.50
N HIS A 114 -7.60 -0.65 -0.38
CA HIS A 114 -6.95 -0.99 0.87
C HIS A 114 -6.34 0.26 1.54
N ILE A 115 -5.49 1.01 0.83
CA ILE A 115 -4.91 2.27 1.34
C ILE A 115 -6.01 3.26 1.79
N ARG A 116 -7.08 3.37 1.01
CA ARG A 116 -8.20 4.26 1.37
C ARG A 116 -8.90 3.81 2.63
N PHE A 117 -9.04 2.51 2.83
CA PHE A 117 -9.61 1.95 4.04
C PHE A 117 -8.73 2.27 5.25
N GLU A 118 -7.44 2.03 5.15
CA GLU A 118 -6.53 2.24 6.27
C GLU A 118 -6.50 3.69 6.68
N GLU A 119 -6.33 4.57 5.70
CA GLU A 119 -6.37 6.01 5.93
C GLU A 119 -7.72 6.43 6.53
N ARG A 120 -8.85 5.96 6.01
CA ARG A 120 -10.14 6.54 6.43
C ARG A 120 -10.74 5.91 7.67
N ILE A 121 -10.33 4.69 8.01
CA ILE A 121 -10.99 3.86 9.02
C ILE A 121 -9.98 3.32 10.02
N LEU A 122 -8.98 2.55 9.57
CA LEU A 122 -8.06 1.85 10.47
C LEU A 122 -7.16 2.81 11.26
N PHE A 123 -6.54 3.77 10.59
CA PHE A 123 -5.60 4.70 11.24
C PHE A 123 -6.31 5.67 12.19
N PRO A 124 -7.47 6.28 11.85
CA PRO A 124 -8.23 7.07 12.82
C PRO A 124 -8.68 6.25 14.04
N TYR A 125 -8.99 4.96 13.85
CA TYR A 125 -9.26 4.07 14.97
C TYR A 125 -8.02 3.83 15.83
N ALA A 126 -6.89 3.52 15.20
CA ALA A 126 -5.64 3.30 15.91
C ALA A 126 -5.22 4.52 16.73
N GLU A 127 -5.35 5.73 16.18
CA GLU A 127 -5.08 6.98 16.88
C GLU A 127 -5.98 7.19 18.12
N LYS A 128 -7.18 6.60 18.11
CA LYS A 128 -8.13 6.70 19.22
C LYS A 128 -7.88 5.65 20.30
N GLU A 129 -7.56 4.43 19.92
CA GLU A 129 -7.46 3.31 20.86
C GLU A 129 -6.05 3.09 21.41
N ILE A 130 -5.01 3.45 20.66
CA ILE A 130 -3.62 3.23 21.09
C ILE A 130 -3.19 4.41 21.99
N PRO A 131 -2.69 4.16 23.21
CA PRO A 131 -2.18 5.21 24.09
C PRO A 131 -1.04 6.01 23.43
N ALA A 132 -0.97 7.30 23.74
CA ALA A 132 0.00 8.21 23.11
C ALA A 132 1.46 7.75 23.30
N GLU A 133 1.80 7.21 24.47
CA GLU A 133 3.15 6.70 24.77
C GLU A 133 3.49 5.49 23.89
N THR A 134 2.49 4.66 23.57
CA THR A 134 2.66 3.50 22.70
C THR A 134 2.82 3.93 21.24
N LEU A 135 2.00 4.87 20.76
CA LEU A 135 2.15 5.46 19.42
C LEU A 135 3.54 6.10 19.23
N ALA A 136 4.06 6.79 20.25
CA ALA A 136 5.40 7.37 20.21
C ALA A 136 6.50 6.30 20.10
N ALA A 137 6.37 5.18 20.81
CA ALA A 137 7.32 4.07 20.69
C ALA A 137 7.27 3.43 19.29
N MET A 138 6.06 3.20 18.76
CA MET A 138 5.88 2.68 17.40
C MET A 138 6.51 3.60 16.35
N PHE A 139 6.38 4.92 16.49
CA PHE A 139 6.96 5.89 15.57
C PHE A 139 8.48 5.73 15.42
N GLU A 140 9.20 5.51 16.53
CA GLU A 140 10.66 5.29 16.49
C GLU A 140 11.01 4.00 15.73
N GLU A 141 10.17 2.97 15.81
CA GLU A 141 10.36 1.74 15.03
C GLU A 141 10.03 1.93 13.54
N LEU A 142 8.93 2.61 13.23
CA LEU A 142 8.45 2.86 11.87
C LEU A 142 9.37 3.80 11.08
N ASN A 143 10.10 4.69 11.75
CA ASN A 143 11.03 5.63 11.10
C ASN A 143 12.39 5.01 10.74
N LYS A 144 12.64 3.76 11.12
CA LYS A 144 13.88 3.09 10.70
C LYS A 144 13.93 3.09 9.18
N ILE A 145 15.00 3.66 8.63
CA ILE A 145 15.14 3.89 7.19
C ILE A 145 15.34 2.55 6.51
N ASP A 146 14.40 2.18 5.64
CA ASP A 146 14.62 1.12 4.68
C ASP A 146 15.33 1.65 3.44
N LYS A 147 16.26 0.85 2.92
CA LYS A 147 16.92 1.17 1.66
C LYS A 147 15.91 0.99 0.53
N LYS A 148 15.45 2.09 -0.06
CA LYS A 148 14.57 2.04 -1.23
C LYS A 148 15.36 1.79 -2.51
N ALA A 149 14.92 0.80 -3.28
CA ALA A 149 15.37 0.63 -4.66
C ALA A 149 14.59 1.58 -5.58
N THR A 150 15.14 1.86 -6.76
CA THR A 150 14.45 2.65 -7.80
C THR A 150 14.26 1.79 -9.04
N TRP A 151 13.07 1.88 -9.63
CA TRP A 151 12.78 1.28 -10.92
C TRP A 151 13.15 2.25 -12.03
N GLU A 152 13.94 1.80 -13.00
CA GLU A 152 14.53 2.67 -14.02
C GLU A 152 13.65 2.81 -15.28
N ASP A 153 12.78 1.84 -15.58
CA ASP A 153 11.98 1.83 -16.80
C ASP A 153 10.64 2.53 -16.59
N GLU A 154 10.60 3.85 -16.86
CA GLU A 154 9.44 4.73 -16.67
C GLU A 154 8.34 4.55 -17.74
N PHE A 155 7.85 3.32 -17.92
CA PHE A 155 6.84 2.98 -18.93
C PHE A 155 5.51 3.76 -18.83
N TRP A 156 5.24 4.35 -17.67
CA TRP A 156 4.07 5.19 -17.40
C TRP A 156 4.18 6.59 -18.03
N MET A 157 5.36 7.03 -18.45
CA MET A 157 5.56 8.30 -19.14
C MET A 157 5.21 8.13 -20.63
N ARG A 158 4.40 9.05 -21.17
CA ARG A 158 4.17 9.08 -22.63
C ARG A 158 5.47 9.46 -23.32
N LYS A 159 5.92 8.62 -24.24
CA LYS A 159 6.97 8.94 -25.21
C LYS A 159 6.38 9.65 -26.42
#